data_AF-V4IVQ8-F1
#
_entry.id   AF-V4IVQ8-F1
#
_cell.length_a   1.000
_cell.length_b   1.000
_cell.length_c   1.000
_cell.angle_alpha   90.00
_cell.angle_beta   90.00
_cell.angle_gamma   90.00
#
_symmetry.space_group_name_H-M   'P 1'
#
loop_
_entity.id
_entity.type
_entity.pdbx_description
1 polymer ?
#
loop_
_entity_poly.entity_id
_entity_poly.type
_entity_poly.pdbx_seq_one_letter_code
_entity_poly.pdbx_strand_id
1 'polypeptide(L)'
;MPTNSTEPTPTDRLSTRRRYRRLLGGLVLGGVAANLALRATGYPVAAEAAYLLCAVGLFAVLFGAPVTLFDERDATLERRASQLTLNVFAVVLILGASVARLVPHVTDYTVPPEVRGALYGYVALFGVFALAYGYVRSRR
;
A
#
# COMPACT_ATOMS: atom_id res chain seq x y z
N MET A 1 -36.54 -18.01 31.93
CA MET A 1 -36.43 -16.94 30.90
C MET A 1 -34.97 -16.94 30.43
N PRO A 2 -34.63 -17.55 29.28
CA PRO A 2 -33.23 -17.66 28.85
C PRO A 2 -32.74 -16.29 28.36
N THR A 3 -31.67 -15.79 28.96
CA THR A 3 -30.96 -14.58 28.55
C THR A 3 -30.24 -14.85 27.23
N ASN A 4 -30.76 -14.25 26.15
CA ASN A 4 -30.14 -14.28 24.83
C ASN A 4 -28.89 -13.40 24.85
N SER A 5 -27.75 -13.96 25.26
CA SER A 5 -26.46 -13.28 25.23
C SER A 5 -26.03 -13.11 23.78
N THR A 6 -26.11 -11.87 23.31
CA THR A 6 -25.71 -11.40 21.98
C THR A 6 -24.17 -11.35 21.83
N GLU A 7 -23.46 -12.32 22.41
CA GLU A 7 -22.02 -12.42 22.24
C GLU A 7 -21.71 -13.22 20.97
N PRO A 8 -21.05 -12.61 19.97
CA PRO A 8 -20.70 -13.30 18.74
C PRO A 8 -19.73 -14.45 19.07
N THR A 9 -20.09 -15.66 18.63
CA THR A 9 -19.31 -16.87 18.84
C THR A 9 -17.93 -16.77 18.17
N PRO A 10 -16.91 -17.50 18.66
CA PRO A 10 -15.54 -17.42 18.14
C PRO A 10 -15.43 -17.64 16.62
N THR A 11 -16.27 -18.52 16.09
CA THR A 11 -16.40 -18.80 14.64
C THR A 11 -16.92 -17.60 13.85
N ASP A 12 -17.82 -16.80 14.43
CA ASP A 12 -18.43 -15.63 13.80
C ASP A 12 -17.48 -14.42 13.75
N ARG A 13 -16.59 -14.31 14.75
CA ARG A 13 -15.48 -13.34 14.72
C ARG A 13 -14.46 -13.67 13.63
N LEU A 14 -14.13 -14.96 13.44
CA LEU A 14 -13.17 -15.42 12.42
C LEU A 14 -13.70 -15.27 10.99
N SER A 15 -14.99 -15.54 10.76
CA SER A 15 -15.66 -15.37 9.46
C SER A 15 -15.68 -13.89 9.04
N THR A 16 -16.03 -13.00 9.97
CA THR A 16 -16.04 -11.54 9.78
C THR A 16 -14.64 -11.03 9.44
N ARG A 17 -13.61 -11.48 10.17
CA ARG A 17 -12.21 -11.12 9.92
C ARG A 17 -11.72 -11.53 8.53
N ARG A 18 -12.07 -12.74 8.06
CA ARG A 18 -11.73 -13.20 6.69
C ARG A 18 -12.43 -12.38 5.61
N ARG A 19 -13.69 -12.00 5.85
CA ARG A 19 -14.48 -11.20 4.91
C ARG A 19 -13.89 -9.80 4.73
N TYR A 20 -13.60 -9.09 5.82
CA TYR A 20 -12.95 -7.78 5.76
C TYR A 20 -11.57 -7.84 5.09
N ARG A 21 -10.77 -8.89 5.33
CA ARG A 21 -9.46 -9.08 4.69
C ARG A 21 -9.57 -9.28 3.17
N ARG A 22 -10.54 -10.08 2.72
CA ARG A 22 -10.82 -10.27 1.28
C ARG A 22 -11.36 -9.01 0.64
N LEU A 23 -12.19 -8.24 1.34
CA LEU A 23 -12.66 -6.95 0.87
C LEU A 23 -11.50 -5.97 0.71
N LEU A 24 -10.60 -5.87 1.69
CA LEU A 24 -9.39 -5.03 1.59
C LEU A 24 -8.50 -5.43 0.42
N GLY A 25 -8.15 -6.71 0.30
CA GLY A 25 -7.34 -7.21 -0.81
C GLY A 25 -8.03 -7.04 -2.17
N GLY A 26 -9.35 -7.27 -2.23
CA GLY A 26 -10.16 -7.09 -3.42
C GLY A 26 -10.32 -5.62 -3.82
N LEU A 27 -10.40 -4.70 -2.86
CA LEU A 27 -10.49 -3.26 -3.14
C LEU A 27 -9.15 -2.71 -3.63
N VAL A 28 -8.03 -3.17 -3.04
CA VAL A 28 -6.68 -2.83 -3.51
C VAL A 28 -6.44 -3.35 -4.92
N LEU A 29 -6.58 -4.66 -5.13
CA LEU A 29 -6.30 -5.28 -6.42
C LEU A 29 -7.30 -4.83 -7.48
N GLY A 30 -8.58 -4.76 -7.12
CA GLY A 30 -9.64 -4.28 -8.00
C GLY A 30 -9.47 -2.81 -8.38
N GLY A 31 -9.09 -1.97 -7.42
CA GLY A 31 -8.82 -0.54 -7.66
C GLY A 31 -7.62 -0.31 -8.58
N VAL A 32 -6.53 -1.04 -8.37
CA VAL A 32 -5.35 -1.01 -9.24
C VAL A 32 -5.69 -1.51 -10.65
N ALA A 33 -6.39 -2.64 -10.77
CA ALA A 33 -6.79 -3.20 -12.06
C ALA A 33 -7.75 -2.26 -12.82
N ALA A 34 -8.72 -1.68 -12.13
CA ALA A 34 -9.66 -0.73 -12.70
C ALA A 34 -8.95 0.55 -13.18
N ASN A 35 -8.01 1.08 -12.39
CA ASN A 35 -7.23 2.25 -12.79
C ASN A 35 -6.38 1.97 -14.05
N LEU A 36 -5.69 0.83 -14.11
CA LEU A 36 -4.93 0.43 -15.29
C LEU A 36 -5.83 0.28 -16.53
N ALA A 37 -6.99 -0.37 -16.38
CA ALA A 37 -7.94 -0.57 -17.46
C ALA A 37 -8.50 0.76 -18.00
N LEU A 38 -8.86 1.70 -17.12
CA LEU A 38 -9.36 3.03 -17.52
C LEU A 38 -8.28 3.89 -18.19
N ARG A 39 -7.02 3.77 -17.76
CA ARG A 39 -5.89 4.44 -18.45
C ARG A 39 -5.65 3.85 -19.83
N ALA A 40 -5.73 2.53 -19.97
CA ALA A 40 -5.56 1.85 -21.25
C ALA A 40 -6.65 2.19 -22.29
N THR A 41 -7.86 2.54 -21.84
CA THR A 41 -8.98 2.93 -22.72
C THR A 41 -9.04 4.43 -23.05
N GLY A 42 -8.06 5.22 -22.60
CA GLY A 42 -7.93 6.63 -22.98
C GLY A 42 -8.73 7.62 -22.13
N TYR A 43 -9.17 7.23 -20.92
CA TYR A 43 -9.90 8.11 -19.99
C TYR A 43 -9.04 8.47 -18.76
N PRO A 44 -8.02 9.35 -18.90
CA PRO A 44 -7.08 9.64 -17.82
C PRO A 44 -7.73 10.31 -16.61
N VAL A 45 -8.72 11.19 -16.82
CA VAL A 45 -9.43 11.89 -15.74
C VAL A 45 -10.33 10.93 -14.95
N ALA A 46 -11.02 10.02 -15.64
CA ALA A 46 -11.85 9.00 -14.98
C ALA A 46 -10.99 7.99 -14.21
N ALA A 47 -9.78 7.69 -14.71
CA ALA A 47 -8.84 6.84 -14.00
C ALA A 47 -8.38 7.47 -12.68
N GLU A 48 -8.06 8.76 -12.66
CA GLU A 48 -7.69 9.48 -11.44
C GLU A 48 -8.86 9.56 -10.44
N ALA A 49 -10.08 9.85 -10.91
CA ALA A 49 -11.26 9.84 -10.05
C ALA A 49 -11.51 8.45 -9.41
N ALA A 50 -11.35 7.37 -10.19
CA ALA A 50 -11.47 6.00 -9.70
C ALA A 50 -10.35 5.64 -8.71
N TYR A 51 -9.13 6.14 -8.92
CA TYR A 51 -8.00 5.95 -8.01
C TYR A 51 -8.25 6.62 -6.65
N LEU A 52 -8.72 7.88 -6.67
CA LEU A 52 -9.07 8.63 -5.46
C LEU A 52 -10.24 7.98 -4.71
N LEU A 53 -11.27 7.52 -5.43
CA LEU A 53 -12.39 6.79 -4.82
C LEU A 53 -11.93 5.47 -4.20
N CYS A 54 -10.99 4.75 -4.83
CA CYS A 54 -10.40 3.55 -4.23
C CYS A 54 -9.60 3.88 -2.97
N ALA A 55 -8.82 4.96 -2.97
CA ALA A 55 -8.10 5.41 -1.79
C ALA A 55 -9.08 5.72 -0.63
N VAL A 56 -10.17 6.44 -0.90
CA VAL A 56 -11.22 6.74 0.09
C VAL A 56 -11.91 5.46 0.58
N GLY A 57 -12.25 4.54 -0.31
CA GLY A 57 -12.85 3.25 0.06
C GLY A 57 -11.91 2.41 0.92
N LEU A 58 -10.60 2.47 0.66
CA LEU A 58 -9.59 1.76 1.43
C LEU A 58 -9.47 2.36 2.84
N PHE A 59 -9.48 3.68 2.98
CA PHE A 59 -9.57 4.35 4.27
C PHE A 59 -10.85 4.00 5.03
N ALA A 60 -12.01 3.98 4.35
CA ALA A 60 -13.28 3.62 4.97
C ALA A 60 -13.28 2.18 5.52
N VAL A 61 -12.65 1.23 4.81
CA VAL A 61 -12.52 -0.16 5.28
C VAL A 61 -11.52 -0.29 6.43
N LEU A 62 -10.41 0.46 6.41
CA LEU A 62 -9.41 0.44 7.47
C LEU A 62 -9.94 1.04 8.78
N PHE A 63 -10.63 2.18 8.72
CA PHE A 63 -11.18 2.86 9.89
C PHE A 63 -12.54 2.30 10.33
N GLY A 64 -13.28 1.66 9.44
CA GLY A 64 -14.59 1.09 9.72
C GLY A 64 -14.59 -0.33 10.28
N ALA A 65 -13.44 -1.01 10.35
CA ALA A 65 -13.38 -2.38 10.82
C ALA A 65 -13.53 -2.48 12.36
N PRO A 66 -14.60 -3.10 12.90
CA PRO A 66 -14.89 -3.13 14.33
C PRO A 66 -14.13 -4.23 15.10
N VAL A 67 -13.16 -4.90 14.46
CA VAL A 67 -12.44 -6.05 15.02
C VAL A 67 -10.95 -5.88 14.76
N THR A 68 -10.11 -6.20 15.75
CA THR A 68 -8.65 -6.26 15.58
C THR A 68 -8.30 -7.31 14.53
N LEU A 69 -8.09 -6.82 13.30
CA LEU A 69 -7.85 -7.66 12.12
C LEU A 69 -6.47 -8.33 12.13
N PHE A 70 -5.57 -7.91 13.02
CA PHE A 70 -4.20 -8.38 13.13
C PHE A 70 -3.95 -8.90 14.55
N ASP A 71 -3.50 -10.15 14.63
CA ASP A 71 -3.01 -10.78 15.85
C ASP A 71 -1.49 -10.54 15.94
N GLU A 72 -0.84 -10.81 17.09
CA GLU A 72 0.61 -10.58 17.24
C GLU A 72 1.45 -11.31 16.17
N ARG A 73 0.98 -12.49 15.76
CA ARG A 73 1.60 -13.30 14.71
C ARG A 73 1.48 -12.67 13.32
N ASP A 74 0.38 -11.97 13.04
CA ASP A 74 0.23 -11.25 11.78
C ASP A 74 1.02 -9.94 11.79
N ALA A 75 1.10 -9.25 12.93
CA ALA A 75 1.92 -8.03 13.07
C ALA A 75 3.42 -8.29 12.88
N THR A 76 3.91 -9.45 13.32
CA THR A 76 5.31 -9.85 13.09
C THR A 76 5.56 -10.21 11.63
N LEU A 77 4.63 -10.89 10.96
CA LEU A 77 4.70 -11.15 9.52
C LEU A 77 4.63 -9.85 8.70
N GLU A 78 3.75 -8.92 9.05
CA GLU A 78 3.60 -7.63 8.39
C GLU A 78 4.85 -6.77 8.52
N ARG A 79 5.49 -6.75 9.70
CA ARG A 79 6.78 -6.07 9.89
C ARG A 79 7.88 -6.67 9.01
N ARG A 80 7.98 -8.00 8.95
CA ARG A 80 8.97 -8.68 8.11
C ARG A 80 8.70 -8.45 6.63
N ALA A 81 7.45 -8.53 6.20
CA ALA A 81 7.05 -8.24 4.83
C ALA A 81 7.38 -6.79 4.46
N SER A 82 7.00 -5.83 5.31
CA SER A 82 7.32 -4.40 5.09
C SER A 82 8.82 -4.15 4.98
N GLN A 83 9.62 -4.75 5.86
CA GLN A 83 11.08 -4.63 5.79
C GLN A 83 11.66 -5.27 4.53
N LEU A 84 11.18 -6.46 4.14
CA LEU A 84 11.60 -7.12 2.91
C LEU A 84 11.26 -6.27 1.68
N THR A 85 10.03 -5.77 1.61
CA THR A 85 9.57 -4.91 0.50
C THR A 85 10.40 -3.65 0.43
N LEU A 86 10.65 -2.96 1.55
CA LEU A 86 11.51 -1.79 1.59
C LEU A 86 12.93 -2.10 1.13
N ASN A 87 13.52 -3.23 1.55
CA ASN A 87 14.87 -3.60 1.12
C ASN A 87 14.93 -3.89 -0.39
N VAL A 88 13.97 -4.65 -0.92
CA VAL A 88 13.89 -4.94 -2.36
C VAL A 88 13.75 -3.65 -3.16
N PHE A 89 12.82 -2.78 -2.77
CA PHE A 89 12.64 -1.49 -3.45
C PHE A 89 13.85 -0.58 -3.30
N ALA A 90 14.54 -0.58 -2.15
CA ALA A 90 15.77 0.17 -1.98
C ALA A 90 16.84 -0.26 -3.00
N VAL A 91 17.06 -1.57 -3.18
CA VAL A 91 18.00 -2.09 -4.18
C VAL A 91 17.58 -1.69 -5.60
N VAL A 92 16.31 -1.90 -5.96
CA VAL A 92 15.78 -1.54 -7.28
C VAL A 92 15.94 -0.04 -7.55
N LEU A 93 15.69 0.81 -6.56
CA LEU A 93 15.83 2.26 -6.69
C LEU A 93 17.28 2.71 -6.77
N ILE A 94 18.19 2.10 -6.01
CA ILE A 94 19.62 2.40 -6.10
C ILE A 94 20.13 2.09 -7.51
N LEU A 95 19.80 0.91 -8.03
CA LEU A 95 20.18 0.51 -9.38
C LEU A 95 19.50 1.38 -10.44
N GLY A 96 18.19 1.57 -10.34
CA GLY A 96 17.40 2.37 -11.28
C GLY A 96 17.83 3.83 -11.32
N ALA A 97 18.09 4.45 -10.17
CA ALA A 97 18.61 5.81 -10.10
C ALA A 97 20.04 5.92 -10.64
N SER A 98 20.88 4.91 -10.42
CA SER A 98 22.24 4.87 -10.96
C SER A 98 22.23 4.76 -12.49
N VAL A 99 21.41 3.86 -13.03
CA VAL A 99 21.20 3.73 -14.49
C VAL A 99 20.64 5.03 -15.05
N ALA A 100 19.60 5.61 -14.45
CA ALA A 100 19.01 6.86 -14.91
C ALA A 100 20.00 8.04 -14.93
N ARG A 101 20.98 8.06 -14.02
CA ARG A 101 22.05 9.08 -14.01
C ARG A 101 23.14 8.80 -15.04
N LEU A 102 23.47 7.53 -15.27
CA LEU A 102 24.58 7.15 -16.16
C LEU A 102 24.18 7.15 -17.63
N VAL A 103 22.96 6.75 -17.97
CA VAL A 103 22.48 6.61 -19.35
C VAL A 103 22.71 7.86 -20.22
N PRO A 104 22.43 9.10 -19.75
CA PRO A 104 22.72 10.31 -20.54
C PRO A 104 24.21 10.58 -20.79
N HIS A 105 25.11 9.95 -20.04
CA HIS A 105 26.56 10.11 -20.21
C HIS A 105 27.18 9.05 -21.11
N VAL A 106 26.52 7.91 -21.29
CA VAL A 106 26.99 6.79 -22.12
C VAL A 106 26.17 6.60 -23.40
N THR A 107 25.06 7.31 -23.55
CA THR A 107 24.17 7.25 -24.72
C THR A 107 23.52 8.62 -24.99
N ASP A 108 22.98 8.80 -26.20
CA ASP A 108 22.17 9.98 -26.55
C ASP A 108 20.73 9.93 -25.97
N TYR A 109 20.40 8.90 -25.17
CA TYR A 109 19.08 8.75 -24.58
C TYR A 109 18.91 9.70 -23.39
N THR A 110 17.89 10.54 -23.47
CA THR A 110 17.48 11.43 -22.37
C THR A 110 16.42 10.76 -21.51
N VAL A 111 16.66 10.72 -20.19
CA VAL A 111 15.71 10.11 -19.26
C VAL A 111 14.50 11.03 -19.09
N PRO A 112 13.27 10.52 -19.33
CA PRO A 112 12.05 11.30 -19.20
C PRO A 112 11.90 11.93 -17.81
N PRO A 113 11.35 13.16 -17.71
CA PRO A 113 11.18 13.84 -16.43
C PRO A 113 10.28 13.08 -15.44
N GLU A 114 9.32 12.29 -15.94
CA GLU A 114 8.42 11.46 -15.14
C GLU A 114 9.19 10.38 -14.37
N VAL A 115 10.18 9.74 -15.00
CA VAL A 115 11.03 8.71 -14.37
C VAL A 115 11.84 9.33 -13.23
N ARG A 116 12.36 10.55 -13.45
CA ARG A 116 13.08 11.31 -12.43
C ARG A 116 12.16 11.68 -11.27
N GLY A 117 10.97 12.18 -11.57
CA GLY A 117 9.94 12.50 -10.58
C GLY A 117 9.56 11.29 -9.74
N ALA A 118 9.36 10.13 -10.36
CA ALA A 118 9.08 8.87 -9.67
C ALA A 118 10.23 8.47 -8.71
N LEU A 119 11.49 8.56 -9.14
CA LEU A 119 12.65 8.26 -8.29
C LEU A 119 12.67 9.16 -7.04
N TYR A 120 12.45 10.47 -7.19
CA TYR A 120 12.38 11.38 -6.04
C TYR A 120 11.14 11.14 -5.17
N GLY A 121 10.01 10.74 -5.76
CA GLY A 121 8.82 10.32 -5.02
C GLY A 121 9.10 9.13 -4.10
N TYR A 122 9.83 8.12 -4.58
CA TYR A 122 10.27 7.02 -3.73
C TYR A 122 11.26 7.48 -2.65
N VAL A 123 12.19 8.39 -2.93
CA VAL A 123 13.07 8.97 -1.90
C VAL A 123 12.24 9.64 -0.79
N ALA A 124 11.21 10.40 -1.16
CA ALA A 124 10.30 11.01 -0.19
C ALA A 124 9.55 9.95 0.64
N LEU A 125 9.08 8.86 0.01
CA LEU A 125 8.46 7.74 0.72
C LEU A 125 9.38 7.12 1.77
N PHE A 126 10.65 6.86 1.42
CA PHE A 126 11.66 6.37 2.37
C PHE A 126 11.93 7.39 3.49
N GLY A 127 11.97 8.68 3.16
CA GLY A 127 12.10 9.75 4.15
C GLY A 127 10.94 9.78 5.14
N VAL A 128 9.70 9.70 4.66
CA VAL A 128 8.49 9.62 5.50
C VAL A 128 8.53 8.37 6.38
N PHE A 129 8.92 7.22 5.83
CA PHE A 129 9.09 6.00 6.62
C PHE A 129 10.15 6.17 7.72
N ALA A 130 11.30 6.75 7.41
CA ALA A 130 12.37 7.00 8.38
C ALA A 130 11.93 7.96 9.49
N LEU A 131 11.21 9.03 9.15
CA LEU A 131 10.64 9.98 10.11
C LEU A 131 9.60 9.30 11.02
N ALA A 132 8.67 8.55 10.44
CA ALA A 132 7.66 7.82 11.19
C ALA A 132 8.30 6.79 12.13
N TYR A 133 9.29 6.04 11.64
CA TYR A 133 10.05 5.08 12.44
C TYR A 133 10.80 5.77 13.59
N GLY A 134 11.50 6.87 13.31
CA GLY A 134 12.22 7.66 14.32
C GLY A 134 11.29 8.21 15.39
N TYR A 135 10.14 8.75 14.99
CA TYR A 135 9.11 9.25 15.89
C TYR A 135 8.58 8.14 16.82
N VAL A 136 8.17 6.99 16.25
CA VAL A 136 7.69 5.85 17.03
C VAL A 136 8.77 5.32 17.97
N ARG A 137 10.03 5.29 17.54
CA ARG A 137 11.17 4.89 18.37
C ARG A 137 11.40 5.85 19.54
N SER A 138 11.24 7.15 19.33
CA SER A 138 11.44 8.17 20.38
C SER A 138 10.35 8.17 21.45
N ARG A 139 9.16 7.60 21.15
CA ARG A 139 8.04 7.47 22.08
C ARG A 139 8.02 6.16 22.87
N ARG A 140 8.97 5.26 22.64
CA ARG A 140 9.16 4.03 23.41
C ARG A 140 10.32 4.19 24.36
#